data_AF-G8G1P5-F1
#
_entry.id   AF-G8G1P5-F1
#
_cell.length_a   1.000
_cell.length_b   1.000
_cell.length_c   1.000
_cell.angle_alpha   90.00
_cell.angle_beta   90.00
_cell.angle_gamma   90.00
#
_symmetry.space_group_name_H-M   'P 1'
#
loop_
_entity.id
_entity.type
_entity.pdbx_description
1 polymer ?
#
loop_
_entity_poly.entity_id
_entity_poly.type
_entity_poly.pdbx_seq_one_letter_code
_entity_poly.pdbx_strand_id
1 'polypeptide(L)'
;ANLSLFFLGPIITLIFSLLGYLVVPYGPGLSLSDFNLGILYMLAVSSLATYGILLAGWSANSKYAFLGSLRSTAQLISYELILSSAILLVVMLTGSLNLTVNIEAQRAVWFIIPLFPVFIIFFIGSIAETNRAPFDLAEAESELVSGFMTEHAAVIFVFFFLAEYASIVLICTLTSILFLGGYLYDYLSLFWIMEYIDFDYYINNLHNPSILSDPSIEGLIYGLTLGVKSCIMIFVFIWARASFPRIRFDQLMSFCWTILLPIVIAFVILIPCILFSFEIIPSNISLL
;
A
#
# COMPACT_ATOMS: atom_id res chain seq x y z
N ALA A 1 19.42 23.54 -16.74
CA ALA A 1 18.17 22.87 -16.39
C ALA A 1 17.12 23.25 -17.42
N ASN A 2 16.47 22.28 -18.05
CA ASN A 2 15.30 22.54 -18.86
C ASN A 2 14.15 22.92 -17.90
N LEU A 3 13.67 24.16 -17.97
CA LEU A 3 12.63 24.69 -17.07
C LEU A 3 11.37 23.81 -17.08
N SER A 4 10.98 23.29 -18.24
CA SER A 4 9.83 22.38 -18.37
C SER A 4 9.99 21.13 -17.50
N LEU A 5 11.12 20.44 -17.60
CA LEU A 5 11.43 19.22 -16.86
C LEU A 5 11.54 19.45 -15.35
N PHE A 6 12.09 20.60 -14.96
CA PHE A 6 12.27 20.99 -13.56
C PHE A 6 10.94 21.11 -12.80
N PHE A 7 9.90 21.64 -13.43
CA PHE A 7 8.56 21.73 -12.83
C PHE A 7 7.75 20.45 -13.02
N LEU A 8 7.88 19.80 -14.18
CA LEU A 8 7.03 18.68 -14.57
C LEU A 8 7.32 17.41 -13.76
N GLY A 9 8.58 17.13 -13.38
CA GLY A 9 8.93 15.99 -12.53
C GLY A 9 8.13 15.90 -11.22
N PRO A 10 8.23 16.90 -10.32
CA PRO A 10 7.48 16.92 -9.05
C PRO A 10 5.96 16.99 -9.21
N ILE A 11 5.46 17.62 -10.27
CA ILE A 11 4.02 17.65 -10.54
C ILE A 11 3.52 16.26 -10.93
N ILE A 12 4.29 15.53 -11.76
CA ILE A 12 3.98 14.15 -12.14
C ILE A 12 3.95 13.24 -10.92
N THR A 13 4.97 13.27 -10.06
CA THR A 13 5.01 12.40 -8.86
C THR A 13 3.80 12.64 -7.96
N LEU A 14 3.43 13.91 -7.75
CA LEU A 14 2.28 14.27 -6.93
C LEU A 14 0.96 13.80 -7.56
N ILE A 15 0.73 14.08 -8.84
CA ILE A 15 -0.52 13.70 -9.52
C ILE A 15 -0.71 12.18 -9.46
N PHE A 16 0.31 11.39 -9.78
CA PHE A 16 0.19 9.94 -9.73
C PHE A 16 0.04 9.41 -8.29
N SER A 17 0.70 10.00 -7.30
CA SER A 17 0.47 9.62 -5.89
C SER A 17 -0.98 9.85 -5.43
N LEU A 18 -1.64 10.90 -5.93
CA LEU A 18 -3.02 11.23 -5.59
C LEU A 18 -4.04 10.42 -6.42
N LEU A 19 -3.73 10.12 -7.67
CA LEU A 19 -4.61 9.32 -8.54
C LEU A 19 -4.87 7.93 -7.98
N GLY A 20 -3.94 7.33 -7.24
CA GLY A 20 -4.18 6.01 -6.65
C GLY A 20 -5.29 6.00 -5.57
N TYR A 21 -5.65 7.14 -4.97
CA TYR A 21 -6.77 7.20 -4.01
C TYR A 21 -8.14 7.01 -4.64
N LEU A 22 -8.24 7.11 -5.97
CA LEU A 22 -9.48 7.02 -6.72
C LEU A 22 -10.16 5.64 -6.63
N VAL A 23 -9.39 4.57 -6.44
CA VAL A 23 -9.91 3.18 -6.41
C VAL A 23 -10.07 2.66 -4.97
N VAL A 24 -9.56 3.37 -3.97
CA VAL A 24 -9.60 2.93 -2.57
C VAL A 24 -11.06 2.86 -2.07
N PRO A 25 -11.56 1.69 -1.63
CA PRO A 25 -12.90 1.57 -1.06
C PRO A 25 -12.87 1.84 0.45
N TYR A 26 -13.72 2.74 0.92
CA TYR A 26 -13.88 3.06 2.34
C TYR A 26 -15.04 2.30 3.00
N GLY A 27 -15.84 1.58 2.21
CA GLY A 27 -16.99 0.80 2.64
C GLY A 27 -17.58 0.02 1.46
N PRO A 28 -18.61 -0.80 1.68
CA PRO A 28 -19.28 -1.54 0.61
C PRO A 28 -19.89 -0.56 -0.41
N GLY A 29 -19.36 -0.56 -1.64
CA GLY A 29 -19.74 0.38 -2.69
C GLY A 29 -19.29 1.84 -2.48
N LEU A 30 -18.52 2.14 -1.41
CA LEU A 30 -18.07 3.49 -1.07
C LEU A 30 -16.63 3.72 -1.57
N SER A 31 -16.46 3.69 -2.89
CA SER A 31 -15.24 4.07 -3.61
C SER A 31 -15.57 5.21 -4.59
N LEU A 32 -14.61 6.10 -4.87
CA LEU A 32 -14.82 7.18 -5.85
C LEU A 32 -15.16 6.63 -7.25
N SER A 33 -14.49 5.56 -7.67
CA SER A 33 -14.91 4.77 -8.82
C SER A 33 -14.59 3.29 -8.61
N ASP A 34 -15.60 2.45 -8.78
CA ASP A 34 -15.46 1.00 -8.69
C ASP A 34 -15.04 0.43 -10.06
N PHE A 35 -13.75 0.11 -10.20
CA PHE A 35 -13.21 -0.53 -11.40
C PHE A 35 -13.06 -2.03 -11.20
N ASN A 36 -13.56 -2.81 -12.16
CA ASN A 36 -13.33 -4.27 -12.20
C ASN A 36 -11.83 -4.64 -12.21
N LEU A 37 -10.98 -3.76 -12.74
CA LEU A 37 -9.52 -3.92 -12.81
C LEU A 37 -8.79 -3.00 -11.81
N GLY A 38 -9.38 -2.77 -10.63
CA GLY A 38 -8.88 -1.81 -9.66
C GLY A 38 -7.45 -2.05 -9.19
N ILE A 39 -7.07 -3.31 -8.94
CA ILE A 39 -5.69 -3.67 -8.55
C ILE A 39 -4.69 -3.34 -9.68
N LEU A 40 -5.04 -3.61 -10.93
CA LEU A 40 -4.16 -3.36 -12.08
C LEU A 40 -3.99 -1.86 -12.33
N TYR A 41 -5.05 -1.07 -12.11
CA TYR A 41 -4.97 0.38 -12.13
C TYR A 41 -3.96 0.90 -11.09
N MET A 42 -4.00 0.39 -9.85
CA MET A 42 -3.07 0.80 -8.79
C MET A 42 -1.62 0.53 -9.16
N LEU A 43 -1.32 -0.65 -9.71
CA LEU A 43 0.02 -1.01 -10.20
C LEU A 43 0.46 -0.13 -11.39
N ALA A 44 -0.46 0.25 -12.27
CA ALA A 44 -0.13 1.16 -13.37
C ALA A 44 0.23 2.55 -12.84
N VAL A 45 -0.52 3.05 -11.85
CA VAL A 45 -0.28 4.37 -11.25
C VAL A 45 1.04 4.42 -10.46
N SER A 46 1.41 3.36 -9.72
CA SER A 46 2.72 3.28 -9.04
C SER A 46 3.88 3.37 -10.04
N SER A 47 3.78 2.61 -11.15
CA SER A 47 4.85 2.59 -12.17
C SER A 47 5.07 3.97 -12.78
N LEU A 48 3.99 4.73 -13.00
CA LEU A 48 4.04 6.07 -13.58
C LEU A 48 4.64 7.10 -12.62
N ALA A 49 4.46 6.92 -11.30
CA ALA A 49 5.05 7.81 -10.30
C ALA A 49 6.59 7.77 -10.32
N THR A 50 7.20 6.63 -10.64
CA THR A 50 8.67 6.47 -10.69
C THR A 50 9.33 7.35 -11.75
N TYR A 51 8.66 7.62 -12.88
CA TYR A 51 9.16 8.49 -13.93
C TYR A 51 9.34 9.93 -13.46
N GLY A 52 8.51 10.40 -12.53
CA GLY A 52 8.64 11.77 -12.00
C GLY A 52 9.96 11.98 -11.26
N ILE A 53 10.47 10.95 -10.58
CA ILE A 53 11.77 10.98 -9.87
C ILE A 53 12.94 11.00 -10.87
N LEU A 54 12.84 10.23 -11.96
CA LEU A 54 13.84 10.23 -13.03
C LEU A 54 13.92 11.60 -13.72
N LEU A 55 12.78 12.17 -14.10
CA LEU A 55 12.72 13.47 -14.77
C LEU A 55 13.24 14.60 -13.88
N ALA A 56 12.96 14.54 -12.58
CA ALA A 56 13.49 15.48 -11.60
C ALA A 56 15.02 15.48 -11.58
N GLY A 57 15.63 14.29 -11.48
CA GLY A 57 17.09 14.18 -11.49
C GLY A 57 17.74 14.47 -12.84
N TRP A 58 17.05 14.25 -13.97
CA TRP A 58 17.54 14.67 -15.29
C TRP A 58 17.47 16.19 -15.49
N SER A 59 16.54 16.87 -14.80
CA SER A 59 16.46 18.33 -14.82
C SER A 59 17.61 19.00 -14.06
N ALA A 60 18.17 18.29 -13.07
CA ALA A 60 19.26 18.76 -12.23
C ALA A 60 20.56 18.89 -13.01
N ASN A 61 21.23 20.03 -12.86
CA ASN A 61 22.44 20.37 -13.61
C ASN A 61 23.72 19.79 -12.97
N SER A 62 23.61 18.74 -12.17
CA SER A 62 24.75 18.08 -11.51
C SER A 62 24.79 16.57 -11.78
N LYS A 63 25.99 16.06 -12.10
CA LYS A 63 26.21 14.63 -12.37
C LYS A 63 25.84 13.74 -11.18
N TYR A 64 26.03 14.25 -9.97
CA TYR A 64 25.73 13.55 -8.72
C TYR A 64 24.22 13.41 -8.48
N ALA A 65 23.43 14.48 -8.66
CA ALA A 65 21.97 14.40 -8.51
C ALA A 65 21.35 13.43 -9.54
N PHE A 66 21.85 13.43 -10.77
CA PHE A 66 21.41 12.50 -11.80
C PHE A 66 21.71 11.03 -11.43
N LEU A 67 22.92 10.72 -10.96
CA LEU A 67 23.26 9.38 -10.49
C LEU A 67 22.42 8.95 -9.28
N GLY A 68 22.14 9.87 -8.36
CA GLY A 68 21.24 9.64 -7.23
C GLY A 68 19.82 9.25 -7.68
N SER A 69 19.26 9.99 -8.65
CA SER A 69 17.94 9.65 -9.22
C SER A 69 17.94 8.32 -9.98
N LEU A 70 19.01 7.98 -10.68
CA LEU A 70 19.11 6.69 -11.38
C LEU A 70 19.13 5.53 -10.39
N ARG A 71 19.81 5.68 -9.24
CA ARG A 71 19.83 4.65 -8.21
C ARG A 71 18.50 4.50 -7.50
N SER A 72 17.80 5.59 -7.16
CA SER A 72 16.45 5.49 -6.58
C SER A 72 15.45 4.88 -7.57
N THR A 73 15.47 5.28 -8.84
CA THR A 73 14.59 4.70 -9.86
C THR A 73 14.84 3.19 -10.05
N ALA A 74 16.10 2.76 -10.06
CA ALA A 74 16.44 1.33 -10.14
C ALA A 74 15.92 0.53 -8.93
N GLN A 75 15.96 1.11 -7.73
CA GLN A 75 15.36 0.53 -6.53
C GLN A 75 13.84 0.40 -6.68
N LEU A 76 13.15 1.49 -7.04
CA LEU A 76 11.69 1.51 -7.16
C LEU A 76 11.19 0.44 -8.14
N ILE A 77 11.78 0.37 -9.33
CA ILE A 77 11.39 -0.61 -10.36
C ILE A 77 11.61 -2.05 -9.88
N SER A 78 12.70 -2.31 -9.15
CA SER A 78 13.01 -3.65 -8.67
C SER A 78 12.01 -4.12 -7.60
N TYR A 79 11.60 -3.22 -6.71
CA TYR A 79 10.64 -3.55 -5.64
C TYR A 79 9.18 -3.51 -6.10
N GLU A 80 8.85 -2.79 -7.18
CA GLU A 80 7.55 -2.85 -7.83
C GLU A 80 7.25 -4.27 -8.36
N LEU A 81 8.27 -4.96 -8.86
CA LEU A 81 8.14 -6.37 -9.27
C LEU A 81 7.82 -7.29 -8.07
N ILE A 82 8.39 -7.02 -6.90
CA ILE A 82 8.10 -7.79 -5.68
C ILE A 82 6.67 -7.50 -5.19
N LEU A 83 6.25 -6.24 -5.20
CA LEU A 83 4.91 -5.83 -4.79
C LEU A 83 3.83 -6.40 -5.73
N SER A 84 4.03 -6.31 -7.04
CA SER A 84 3.10 -6.87 -8.03
C SER A 84 2.97 -8.39 -7.93
N SER A 85 4.08 -9.11 -7.71
CA SER A 85 4.04 -10.56 -7.52
C SER A 85 3.40 -10.97 -6.19
N ALA A 86 3.59 -10.22 -5.11
CA ALA A 86 2.90 -10.45 -3.84
C ALA A 86 1.39 -10.14 -3.94
N ILE A 87 0.99 -9.10 -4.67
CA ILE A 87 -0.42 -8.79 -4.97
C ILE A 87 -1.08 -9.90 -5.77
N LEU A 88 -0.37 -10.46 -6.75
CA LEU A 88 -0.86 -11.59 -7.54
C LEU A 88 -1.20 -12.81 -6.68
N LEU A 89 -0.45 -13.07 -5.61
CA LEU A 89 -0.77 -14.13 -4.65
C LEU A 89 -2.09 -13.90 -3.91
N VAL A 90 -2.41 -12.65 -3.58
CA VAL A 90 -3.69 -12.29 -2.98
C VAL A 90 -4.83 -12.48 -4.00
N VAL A 91 -4.61 -12.05 -5.25
CA VAL A 91 -5.59 -12.21 -6.34
C VAL A 91 -5.88 -13.69 -6.63
N MET A 92 -4.88 -14.57 -6.49
CA MET A 92 -5.07 -16.02 -6.64
C MET A 92 -6.02 -16.62 -5.59
N LEU A 93 -6.17 -16.01 -4.41
CA LEU A 93 -7.13 -16.46 -3.40
C LEU A 93 -8.55 -15.92 -3.64
N THR A 94 -8.68 -14.74 -4.24
CA THR A 94 -9.98 -14.08 -4.43
C THR A 94 -10.61 -14.34 -5.79
N GLY A 95 -9.80 -14.66 -6.81
CA GLY A 95 -10.25 -14.85 -8.18
C GLY A 95 -10.74 -13.57 -8.90
N SER A 96 -10.52 -12.38 -8.30
CA SER A 96 -10.97 -11.10 -8.85
C SER A 96 -9.96 -9.97 -8.64
N LEU A 97 -9.94 -9.02 -9.57
CA LEU A 97 -9.06 -7.84 -9.54
C LEU A 97 -9.73 -6.60 -8.95
N ASN A 98 -11.00 -6.71 -8.53
CA ASN A 98 -11.71 -5.64 -7.85
C ASN A 98 -11.31 -5.59 -6.36
N LEU A 99 -10.97 -4.40 -5.86
CA LEU A 99 -10.60 -4.19 -4.46
C LEU A 99 -11.78 -4.44 -3.50
N THR A 100 -13.01 -4.11 -3.89
CA THR A 100 -14.19 -4.33 -3.03
C THR A 100 -14.43 -5.83 -2.82
N VAL A 101 -14.42 -6.61 -3.90
CA VAL A 101 -14.58 -8.07 -3.86
C VAL A 101 -13.44 -8.73 -3.08
N ASN A 102 -12.21 -8.21 -3.18
CA ASN A 102 -11.07 -8.69 -2.42
C ASN A 102 -11.27 -8.50 -0.90
N ILE A 103 -11.81 -7.35 -0.48
CA ILE A 103 -12.14 -7.11 0.93
C ILE A 103 -13.25 -8.07 1.38
N GLU A 104 -14.31 -8.21 0.60
CA GLU A 104 -15.46 -9.07 0.94
C GLU A 104 -15.06 -10.54 1.06
N ALA A 105 -14.11 -11.01 0.25
CA ALA A 105 -13.55 -12.37 0.37
C ALA A 105 -12.85 -12.61 1.73
N GLN A 106 -12.37 -11.54 2.38
CA GLN A 106 -11.69 -11.62 3.69
C GLN A 106 -12.67 -11.67 4.87
N ARG A 107 -13.99 -11.72 4.65
CA ARG A 107 -14.97 -11.92 5.74
C ARG A 107 -14.77 -13.23 6.49
N ALA A 108 -14.33 -14.28 5.81
CA ALA A 108 -14.10 -15.58 6.44
C ALA A 108 -12.84 -15.55 7.30
N VAL A 109 -11.70 -15.18 6.70
CA VAL A 109 -10.40 -15.08 7.36
C VAL A 109 -9.60 -13.98 6.67
N TRP A 110 -8.93 -13.12 7.45
CA TRP A 110 -8.03 -12.11 6.91
C TRP A 110 -6.80 -12.75 6.27
N PHE A 111 -6.37 -12.25 5.11
CA PHE A 111 -5.28 -12.85 4.35
C PHE A 111 -3.91 -12.79 5.03
N ILE A 112 -3.74 -11.99 6.07
CA ILE A 112 -2.53 -12.03 6.90
C ILE A 112 -2.27 -13.40 7.51
N ILE A 113 -3.30 -14.20 7.82
CA ILE A 113 -3.14 -15.52 8.44
C ILE A 113 -2.59 -16.56 7.43
N PRO A 114 -3.24 -16.82 6.28
CA PRO A 114 -2.72 -17.77 5.31
C PRO A 114 -1.44 -17.29 4.60
N LEU A 115 -1.31 -15.97 4.38
CA LEU A 115 -0.22 -15.38 3.60
C LEU A 115 0.79 -14.62 4.46
N PHE A 116 1.00 -15.01 5.71
CA PHE A 116 1.90 -14.28 6.63
C PHE A 116 3.31 -14.01 6.07
N PRO A 117 4.01 -14.99 5.44
CA PRO A 117 5.31 -14.71 4.83
C PRO A 117 5.24 -13.70 3.68
N VAL A 118 4.18 -13.77 2.87
CA VAL A 118 3.95 -12.85 1.75
C VAL A 118 3.64 -11.45 2.26
N PHE A 119 2.90 -11.33 3.37
CA PHE A 119 2.68 -10.05 4.05
C PHE A 119 3.99 -9.38 4.47
N ILE A 120 4.94 -10.14 5.03
CA ILE A 120 6.27 -9.61 5.39
C ILE A 120 7.01 -9.12 4.14
N ILE A 121 7.01 -9.91 3.06
CA ILE A 121 7.66 -9.52 1.79
C ILE A 121 7.01 -8.26 1.21
N PHE A 122 5.69 -8.22 1.22
CA PHE A 122 4.90 -7.07 0.77
C PHE A 122 5.21 -5.82 1.59
N PHE A 123 5.32 -5.96 2.91
CA PHE A 123 5.64 -4.86 3.81
C PHE A 123 7.07 -4.33 3.57
N ILE A 124 8.05 -5.22 3.41
CA ILE A 124 9.43 -4.82 3.07
C ILE A 124 9.46 -4.09 1.71
N GLY A 125 8.75 -4.61 0.71
CA GLY A 125 8.61 -3.97 -0.59
C GLY A 125 7.96 -2.59 -0.51
N SER A 126 6.95 -2.44 0.35
CA SER A 126 6.24 -1.17 0.56
C SER A 126 7.14 -0.08 1.15
N ILE A 127 8.03 -0.44 2.09
CA ILE A 127 9.03 0.50 2.62
C ILE A 127 10.05 0.86 1.54
N ALA A 128 10.50 -0.13 0.76
CA ALA A 128 11.49 0.10 -0.30
C ALA A 128 10.94 0.97 -1.44
N GLU A 129 9.65 0.84 -1.79
CA GLU A 129 9.01 1.64 -2.83
C GLU A 129 8.72 3.09 -2.39
N THR A 130 8.57 3.34 -1.10
CA THR A 130 8.40 4.72 -0.59
C THR A 130 9.73 5.46 -0.39
N ASN A 131 10.86 4.85 -0.77
CA ASN A 131 12.22 5.37 -0.58
C ASN A 131 12.47 5.88 0.86
N ARG A 132 11.88 5.23 1.87
CA ARG A 132 12.01 5.65 3.27
C ARG A 132 12.96 4.78 4.07
N ALA A 133 13.55 5.38 5.11
CA ALA A 133 14.47 4.70 6.01
C ALA A 133 13.78 3.46 6.60
N PRO A 134 14.43 2.28 6.59
CA PRO A 134 15.87 2.01 6.36
C PRO A 134 16.39 2.01 4.91
N PHE A 135 15.52 2.13 3.90
CA PHE A 135 15.83 2.03 2.46
C PHE A 135 15.90 3.39 1.73
N ASP A 136 16.22 4.44 2.46
CA ASP A 136 16.31 5.81 1.95
C ASP A 136 17.76 6.14 1.53
N LEU A 137 18.10 5.73 0.31
CA LEU A 137 19.45 5.82 -0.23
C LEU A 137 19.71 7.14 -0.97
N ALA A 138 18.70 7.73 -1.59
CA ALA A 138 18.84 8.99 -2.33
C ALA A 138 19.00 10.21 -1.41
N GLU A 139 18.39 10.19 -0.21
CA GLU A 139 18.53 11.28 0.76
C GLU A 139 19.81 11.13 1.61
N ALA A 140 20.28 9.90 1.85
CA ALA A 140 21.29 9.59 2.85
C ALA A 140 22.75 9.55 2.37
N GLU A 141 23.02 9.38 1.07
CA GLU A 141 24.40 9.35 0.58
C GLU A 141 25.05 10.74 0.69
N SER A 142 26.00 10.86 1.63
CA SER A 142 26.72 12.10 1.96
C SER A 142 27.51 12.70 0.79
N GLU A 143 27.77 11.91 -0.26
CA GLU A 143 28.39 12.35 -1.50
C GLU A 143 27.41 13.02 -2.48
N LEU A 144 26.10 12.83 -2.30
CA LEU A 144 25.05 13.34 -3.19
C LEU A 144 24.23 14.48 -2.57
N VAL A 145 24.48 14.85 -1.32
CA VAL A 145 23.91 16.03 -0.61
C VAL A 145 22.38 16.13 -0.76
N SER A 146 21.59 15.04 -0.59
CA SER A 146 20.11 14.97 -0.85
C SER A 146 19.67 14.77 -2.31
N GLY A 147 20.58 14.33 -3.18
CA GLY A 147 20.25 13.79 -4.50
C GLY A 147 19.51 14.78 -5.40
N PHE A 148 18.35 14.38 -5.92
CA PHE A 148 17.53 15.19 -6.83
C PHE A 148 16.76 16.32 -6.12
N MET A 149 16.67 16.33 -4.78
CA MET A 149 15.99 17.39 -4.03
C MET A 149 16.82 18.68 -3.93
N THR A 150 18.14 18.58 -4.12
CA THR A 150 19.13 19.66 -3.92
C THR A 150 18.83 20.96 -4.67
N GLU A 151 18.36 20.84 -5.91
CA GLU A 151 18.16 21.99 -6.79
C GLU A 151 16.73 22.56 -6.71
N HIS A 152 15.81 21.87 -6.02
CA HIS A 152 14.42 22.29 -5.88
C HIS A 152 14.22 23.12 -4.61
N ALA A 153 13.68 24.33 -4.77
CA ALA A 153 13.40 25.25 -3.67
C ALA A 153 11.89 25.54 -3.52
N ALA A 154 11.51 25.96 -2.31
CA ALA A 154 10.17 26.46 -1.97
C ALA A 154 9.02 25.50 -2.33
N VAL A 155 8.10 25.89 -3.20
CA VAL A 155 6.86 25.15 -3.50
C VAL A 155 7.14 23.79 -4.14
N ILE A 156 8.19 23.71 -4.97
CA ILE A 156 8.53 22.50 -5.73
C ILE A 156 9.06 21.42 -4.77
N PHE A 157 9.82 21.83 -3.76
CA PHE A 157 10.26 20.97 -2.66
C PHE A 157 9.05 20.45 -1.87
N VAL A 158 8.05 21.30 -1.59
CA VAL A 158 6.82 20.87 -0.89
C VAL A 158 6.08 19.79 -1.66
N PHE A 159 6.00 19.86 -3.00
CA PHE A 159 5.34 18.84 -3.81
C PHE A 159 6.01 17.48 -3.73
N PHE A 160 7.34 17.41 -3.61
CA PHE A 160 8.03 16.14 -3.41
C PHE A 160 7.67 15.49 -2.07
N PHE A 161 7.75 16.23 -0.96
CA PHE A 161 7.37 15.68 0.34
C PHE A 161 5.90 15.30 0.37
N LEU A 162 5.03 16.13 -0.20
CA LEU A 162 3.61 15.82 -0.28
C LEU A 162 3.36 14.52 -1.06
N ALA A 163 4.05 14.31 -2.19
CA ALA A 163 3.94 13.09 -2.99
C ALA A 163 4.46 11.86 -2.24
N GLU A 164 5.60 11.96 -1.55
CA GLU A 164 6.16 10.87 -0.73
C GLU A 164 5.25 10.51 0.44
N TYR A 165 4.71 11.49 1.16
CA TYR A 165 3.77 11.19 2.24
C TYR A 165 2.43 10.67 1.74
N ALA A 166 1.96 11.16 0.59
CA ALA A 166 0.76 10.63 -0.05
C ALA A 166 0.95 9.17 -0.48
N SER A 167 2.13 8.79 -1.01
CA SER A 167 2.41 7.40 -1.36
C SER A 167 2.58 6.49 -0.14
N ILE A 168 3.13 6.98 0.98
CA ILE A 168 3.19 6.24 2.25
C ILE A 168 1.79 5.91 2.76
N VAL A 169 0.91 6.91 2.81
CA VAL A 169 -0.47 6.69 3.26
C VAL A 169 -1.18 5.72 2.30
N LEU A 170 -0.96 5.87 0.99
CA LEU A 170 -1.56 5.00 -0.03
C LEU A 170 -1.09 3.54 0.07
N ILE A 171 0.20 3.30 0.27
CA ILE A 171 0.69 1.93 0.41
C ILE A 171 0.23 1.32 1.74
N CYS A 172 0.12 2.12 2.81
CA CYS A 172 -0.43 1.66 4.09
C CYS A 172 -1.94 1.32 3.99
N THR A 173 -2.74 2.14 3.30
CA THR A 173 -4.15 1.79 3.06
C THR A 173 -4.27 0.54 2.21
N LEU A 174 -3.42 0.38 1.19
CA LEU A 174 -3.39 -0.82 0.35
C LEU A 174 -2.96 -2.07 1.11
N THR A 175 -1.95 -2.00 2.00
CA THR A 175 -1.61 -3.13 2.91
C THR A 175 -2.81 -3.55 3.75
N SER A 176 -3.59 -2.58 4.25
CA SER A 176 -4.77 -2.85 5.07
C SER A 176 -5.88 -3.51 4.26
N ILE A 177 -6.08 -3.08 3.01
CA ILE A 177 -7.10 -3.63 2.10
C ILE A 177 -6.75 -5.07 1.71
N LEU A 178 -5.50 -5.35 1.39
CA LEU A 178 -5.09 -6.66 0.88
C LEU A 178 -4.92 -7.73 1.97
N PHE A 179 -4.47 -7.38 3.17
CA PHE A 179 -4.12 -8.37 4.19
C PHE A 179 -4.93 -8.30 5.49
N LEU A 180 -5.41 -7.11 5.87
CA LEU A 180 -6.06 -6.85 7.17
C LEU A 180 -7.58 -6.67 7.07
N GLY A 181 -8.21 -7.11 5.97
CA GLY A 181 -9.66 -7.06 5.81
C GLY A 181 -10.23 -5.67 5.53
N GLY A 182 -9.41 -4.67 5.18
CA GLY A 182 -9.87 -3.33 4.82
C GLY A 182 -10.83 -2.72 5.84
N TYR A 183 -12.03 -2.35 5.38
CA TYR A 183 -13.08 -1.78 6.23
C TYR A 183 -13.85 -2.82 7.08
N LEU A 184 -13.66 -4.13 6.86
CA LEU A 184 -14.38 -5.14 7.64
C LEU A 184 -14.02 -5.01 9.13
N TYR A 185 -15.04 -4.93 9.96
CA TYR A 185 -14.93 -5.09 11.40
C TYR A 185 -15.66 -6.36 11.79
N ASP A 186 -15.02 -7.19 12.61
CA ASP A 186 -15.65 -8.39 13.08
C ASP A 186 -16.59 -8.01 14.23
N TYR A 187 -17.91 -8.11 13.99
CA TYR A 187 -18.97 -7.74 14.95
C TYR A 187 -18.81 -8.41 16.31
N LEU A 188 -18.10 -9.54 16.36
CA LEU A 188 -18.06 -10.44 17.50
C LEU A 188 -17.21 -9.93 18.69
N SER A 189 -16.29 -8.97 18.51
CA SER A 189 -15.39 -8.54 19.60
C SER A 189 -15.79 -7.24 20.30
N LEU A 190 -16.47 -6.32 19.62
CA LEU A 190 -16.86 -5.02 20.17
C LEU A 190 -18.14 -5.10 21.02
N PHE A 191 -19.07 -5.98 20.67
CA PHE A 191 -20.30 -6.18 21.44
C PHE A 191 -20.01 -6.70 22.85
N TRP A 192 -19.08 -7.66 22.99
CA TRP A 192 -18.67 -8.21 24.29
C TRP A 192 -18.06 -7.19 25.25
N ILE A 193 -17.38 -6.15 24.74
CA ILE A 193 -16.79 -5.09 25.57
C ILE A 193 -17.87 -4.14 26.08
N MET A 194 -18.89 -3.83 25.26
CA MET A 194 -20.02 -2.98 25.68
C MET A 194 -21.02 -3.74 26.56
N GLU A 195 -21.20 -5.04 26.32
CA GLU A 195 -22.07 -5.93 27.08
C GLU A 195 -21.56 -6.17 28.51
N TYR A 196 -20.26 -5.94 28.77
CA TYR A 196 -19.67 -6.02 30.11
C TYR A 196 -19.84 -4.73 30.95
N ILE A 197 -20.17 -3.59 30.34
CA ILE A 197 -20.11 -2.27 31.00
C ILE A 197 -21.46 -1.81 31.55
N ASP A 198 -22.61 -2.11 30.92
CA ASP A 198 -23.92 -1.62 31.39
C ASP A 198 -25.07 -2.62 31.25
N PHE A 199 -25.53 -3.20 32.37
CA PHE A 199 -26.70 -4.09 32.44
C PHE A 199 -28.02 -3.37 32.12
N ASP A 200 -28.09 -2.04 32.29
CA ASP A 200 -29.26 -1.20 32.00
C ASP A 200 -29.43 -0.86 30.50
N TYR A 201 -28.38 -1.02 29.69
CA TYR A 201 -28.45 -0.83 28.23
C TYR A 201 -29.24 -1.96 27.54
N TYR A 202 -29.24 -3.16 28.13
CA TYR A 202 -29.84 -4.36 27.55
C TYR A 202 -31.37 -4.30 27.45
N ILE A 203 -32.05 -3.69 28.44
CA ILE A 203 -33.51 -3.56 28.45
C ILE A 203 -33.99 -2.48 27.47
N ASN A 204 -33.23 -1.40 27.25
CA ASN A 204 -33.63 -0.33 26.33
C ASN A 204 -33.33 -0.65 24.85
N ASN A 205 -32.36 -1.51 24.55
CA ASN A 205 -32.02 -1.86 23.16
C ASN A 205 -32.87 -2.97 22.54
N LEU A 206 -33.63 -3.73 23.35
CA LEU A 206 -34.55 -4.74 22.84
C LEU A 206 -35.71 -4.15 22.03
N HIS A 207 -35.95 -2.83 22.13
CA HIS A 207 -37.08 -2.15 21.49
C HIS A 207 -36.72 -1.17 20.36
N ASN A 208 -35.44 -0.84 20.13
CA ASN A 208 -35.03 0.12 19.08
C ASN A 208 -33.88 -0.42 18.22
N PRO A 209 -34.16 -1.22 17.17
CA PRO A 209 -33.15 -1.65 16.21
C PRO A 209 -32.86 -0.55 15.18
N SER A 210 -32.62 0.70 15.59
CA SER A 210 -32.59 1.85 14.65
C SER A 210 -31.28 2.64 14.63
N ILE A 211 -30.49 2.70 15.71
CA ILE A 211 -29.29 3.56 15.74
C ILE A 211 -28.05 2.90 15.13
N LEU A 212 -27.97 1.57 15.09
CA LEU A 212 -26.86 0.83 14.46
C LEU A 212 -27.15 0.39 13.01
N SER A 213 -28.38 0.56 12.53
CA SER A 213 -28.79 0.25 11.15
C SER A 213 -28.89 1.48 10.25
N ASP A 214 -28.61 2.67 10.79
CA ASP A 214 -28.59 3.89 9.98
C ASP A 214 -27.40 3.80 8.99
N PRO A 215 -27.64 3.91 7.67
CA PRO A 215 -26.60 3.73 6.65
C PRO A 215 -25.46 4.76 6.79
N SER A 216 -25.74 5.92 7.37
CA SER A 216 -24.73 6.94 7.68
C SER A 216 -23.78 6.51 8.80
N ILE A 217 -24.29 5.85 9.84
CA ILE A 217 -23.49 5.36 10.97
C ILE A 217 -22.67 4.16 10.53
N GLU A 218 -23.27 3.25 9.74
CA GLU A 218 -22.55 2.09 9.20
C GLU A 218 -21.38 2.52 8.28
N GLY A 219 -21.61 3.47 7.37
CA GLY A 219 -20.56 4.03 6.51
C GLY A 219 -19.44 4.71 7.31
N LEU A 220 -19.78 5.42 8.39
CA LEU A 220 -18.80 6.04 9.28
C LEU A 220 -17.96 4.98 10.01
N ILE A 221 -18.56 3.90 10.48
CA ILE A 221 -17.85 2.80 11.14
C ILE A 221 -16.86 2.14 10.16
N TYR A 222 -17.28 1.83 8.93
CA TYR A 222 -16.39 1.27 7.91
C TYR A 222 -15.21 2.19 7.55
N GLY A 223 -15.46 3.50 7.43
CA GLY A 223 -14.41 4.48 7.20
C GLY A 223 -13.43 4.56 8.37
N LEU A 224 -13.94 4.56 9.61
CA LEU A 224 -13.10 4.59 10.82
C LEU A 224 -12.28 3.32 10.99
N THR A 225 -12.81 2.13 10.68
CA THR A 225 -12.08 0.86 10.84
C THR A 225 -10.92 0.79 9.87
N LEU A 226 -11.13 1.17 8.60
CA LEU A 226 -10.05 1.31 7.62
C LEU A 226 -9.03 2.35 8.08
N GLY A 227 -9.51 3.50 8.59
CA GLY A 227 -8.68 4.55 9.16
C GLY A 227 -7.76 4.02 10.27
N VAL A 228 -8.31 3.35 11.28
CA VAL A 228 -7.55 2.78 12.41
C VAL A 228 -6.52 1.76 11.94
N LYS A 229 -6.88 0.82 11.06
CA LYS A 229 -5.93 -0.19 10.54
C LYS A 229 -4.82 0.46 9.71
N SER A 230 -5.14 1.44 8.88
CA SER A 230 -4.14 2.19 8.13
C SER A 230 -3.20 2.99 9.04
N CYS A 231 -3.71 3.60 10.12
CA CYS A 231 -2.91 4.27 11.14
C CYS A 231 -1.96 3.31 11.87
N ILE A 232 -2.41 2.08 12.17
CA ILE A 232 -1.54 1.04 12.73
C ILE A 232 -0.40 0.73 11.75
N MET A 233 -0.69 0.58 10.46
CA MET A 233 0.35 0.33 9.45
C MET A 233 1.33 1.51 9.32
N ILE A 234 0.85 2.75 9.35
CA ILE A 234 1.71 3.95 9.38
C ILE A 234 2.60 3.95 10.63
N PHE A 235 2.06 3.57 11.79
CA PHE A 235 2.85 3.44 13.01
C PHE A 235 3.97 2.39 12.86
N VAL A 236 3.69 1.24 12.22
CA VAL A 236 4.73 0.23 11.93
C VAL A 236 5.80 0.78 10.98
N PHE A 237 5.44 1.61 9.99
CA PHE A 237 6.42 2.31 9.14
C PHE A 237 7.35 3.21 9.94
N ILE A 238 6.79 4.02 10.85
CA ILE A 238 7.56 4.92 11.72
C ILE A 238 8.45 4.10 12.67
N TRP A 239 7.94 2.98 13.18
CA TRP A 239 8.68 2.09 14.07
C TRP A 239 9.84 1.38 13.33
N ALA A 240 9.64 0.96 12.09
CA ALA A 240 10.68 0.37 11.25
C ALA A 240 11.82 1.37 11.01
N ARG A 241 11.48 2.64 10.73
CA ARG A 241 12.46 3.73 10.60
C ARG A 241 13.31 3.93 11.87
N ALA A 242 12.71 3.79 13.05
CA ALA A 242 13.41 3.98 14.31
C ALA A 242 14.29 2.78 14.71
N SER A 243 13.92 1.57 14.28
CA SER A 243 14.54 0.33 14.78
C SER A 243 15.70 -0.16 13.90
N PHE A 244 15.64 0.06 12.59
CA PHE A 244 16.61 -0.52 11.65
C PHE A 244 17.68 0.47 11.20
N PRO A 245 18.95 0.03 11.09
CA PRO A 245 20.00 0.82 10.47
C PRO A 245 19.77 0.95 8.96
N ARG A 246 20.35 1.98 8.36
CA ARG A 246 20.30 2.19 6.91
C ARG A 246 21.10 1.10 6.18
N ILE A 247 20.55 0.60 5.08
CA ILE A 247 21.17 -0.45 4.26
C ILE A 247 21.79 0.17 3.01
N ARG A 248 22.96 -0.33 2.58
CA ARG A 248 23.65 0.14 1.37
C ARG A 248 22.93 -0.37 0.10
N PHE A 249 22.96 0.42 -0.98
CA PHE A 249 22.30 0.09 -2.25
C PHE A 249 22.66 -1.29 -2.79
N ASP A 250 23.95 -1.65 -2.78
CA ASP A 250 24.40 -2.95 -3.30
C ASP A 250 23.74 -4.12 -2.55
N GLN A 251 23.63 -3.99 -1.22
CA GLN A 251 22.98 -4.97 -0.36
C GLN A 251 21.48 -5.00 -0.60
N LEU A 252 20.84 -3.84 -0.73
CA LEU A 252 19.41 -3.70 -1.00
C LEU A 252 19.01 -4.35 -2.34
N MET A 253 19.81 -4.12 -3.39
CA MET A 253 19.58 -4.72 -4.71
C MET A 253 19.85 -6.22 -4.68
N SER A 254 20.94 -6.66 -4.02
CA SER A 254 21.20 -8.09 -3.88
C SER A 254 20.07 -8.80 -3.11
N PHE A 255 19.53 -8.20 -2.06
CA PHE A 255 18.43 -8.74 -1.26
C PHE A 255 17.15 -8.91 -2.09
N CYS A 256 16.80 -7.91 -2.90
CA CYS A 256 15.69 -7.97 -3.84
C CYS A 256 15.82 -9.13 -4.82
N TRP A 257 16.94 -9.17 -5.56
CA TRP A 257 17.10 -10.08 -6.69
C TRP A 257 17.47 -11.52 -6.31
N THR A 258 18.23 -11.71 -5.23
CA THR A 258 18.74 -13.04 -4.85
C THR A 258 17.91 -13.73 -3.76
N ILE A 259 17.19 -12.97 -2.93
CA ILE A 259 16.44 -13.52 -1.80
C ILE A 259 14.94 -13.33 -2.00
N LEU A 260 14.45 -12.10 -2.11
CA LEU A 260 13.00 -11.84 -2.18
C LEU A 260 12.36 -12.44 -3.43
N LEU A 261 12.91 -12.17 -4.61
CA LEU A 261 12.33 -12.59 -5.88
C LEU A 261 12.19 -14.12 -6.00
N PRO A 262 13.23 -14.94 -5.70
CA PRO A 262 13.07 -16.40 -5.70
C PRO A 262 12.05 -16.92 -4.70
N ILE A 263 11.97 -16.30 -3.51
CA ILE A 263 10.99 -16.69 -2.48
C ILE A 263 9.57 -16.41 -2.97
N VAL A 264 9.29 -15.24 -3.55
CA VAL A 264 7.96 -14.92 -4.06
C VAL A 264 7.57 -15.84 -5.22
N ILE A 265 8.48 -16.11 -6.15
CA ILE A 265 8.21 -17.07 -7.24
C ILE A 265 7.89 -18.46 -6.68
N ALA A 266 8.59 -18.91 -5.63
CA ALA A 266 8.27 -20.18 -4.98
C ALA A 266 6.84 -20.19 -4.42
N PHE A 267 6.40 -19.09 -3.80
CA PHE A 267 5.01 -18.94 -3.33
C PHE A 267 3.99 -18.89 -4.48
N VAL A 268 4.33 -18.24 -5.60
CA VAL A 268 3.47 -18.17 -6.80
C VAL A 268 3.19 -19.54 -7.40
N ILE A 269 4.13 -20.48 -7.25
CA ILE A 269 3.93 -21.87 -7.67
C ILE A 269 3.18 -22.67 -6.59
N LEU A 270 3.56 -22.49 -5.32
CA LEU A 270 3.06 -23.28 -4.20
C LEU A 270 1.58 -23.02 -3.89
N ILE A 271 1.12 -21.76 -3.91
CA ILE A 271 -0.24 -21.40 -3.52
C ILE A 271 -1.30 -22.03 -4.46
N PRO A 272 -1.18 -21.94 -5.79
CA PRO A 272 -2.08 -22.64 -6.71
C PRO A 272 -2.11 -24.16 -6.51
N CYS A 273 -0.96 -24.79 -6.25
CA CYS A 273 -0.90 -26.23 -5.97
C CYS A 273 -1.69 -26.61 -4.72
N ILE A 274 -1.61 -25.80 -3.66
CA ILE A 274 -2.38 -26.00 -2.44
C ILE A 274 -3.88 -25.83 -2.72
N LEU A 275 -4.29 -24.75 -3.39
CA LEU A 275 -5.69 -24.49 -3.72
C LEU A 275 -6.31 -25.64 -4.53
N PHE A 276 -5.56 -26.14 -5.53
CA PHE A 276 -6.00 -27.26 -6.34
C PHE A 276 -6.10 -28.56 -5.52
N SER A 277 -5.15 -28.83 -4.62
CA SER A 277 -5.16 -30.05 -3.80
C SER A 277 -6.34 -30.16 -2.84
N PHE A 278 -6.89 -29.02 -2.40
CA PHE A 278 -8.04 -28.95 -1.50
C PHE A 278 -9.36 -28.61 -2.22
N GLU A 279 -9.35 -28.51 -3.56
CA GLU A 279 -10.50 -28.10 -4.37
C GLU A 279 -11.10 -26.73 -3.98
N ILE A 280 -10.32 -25.85 -3.35
CA ILE A 280 -10.74 -24.50 -2.92
C ILE A 280 -10.48 -23.51 -4.06
N ILE A 281 -11.11 -23.74 -5.21
CA ILE A 281 -10.94 -22.84 -6.37
C ILE A 281 -11.84 -21.63 -6.15
N PRO A 282 -11.30 -20.40 -6.11
CA PRO A 282 -12.14 -19.22 -5.96
C PRO A 282 -13.03 -19.06 -7.20
N SER A 283 -14.34 -19.05 -6.97
CA SER A 283 -15.30 -18.64 -7.99
C SER A 283 -15.31 -17.12 -8.09
N ASN A 284 -15.40 -16.59 -9.31
CA ASN A 284 -15.44 -15.16 -9.51
C ASN A 284 -16.80 -14.62 -9.03
N ILE A 285 -16.82 -14.02 -7.84
CA ILE A 285 -18.04 -13.51 -7.19
C ILE A 285 -18.72 -12.42 -8.02
N SER A 286 -18.01 -11.75 -8.92
CA SER A 286 -18.58 -10.71 -9.81
C SER A 286 -19.50 -11.25 -10.91
N LEU A 287 -19.62 -12.57 -11.08
CA LEU A 287 -20.48 -13.22 -12.07
C LEU A 287 -21.79 -13.79 -11.46
N LEU A 288 -22.02 -13.57 -10.16
CA LEU A 288 -23.27 -13.87 -9.45
C LEU A 288 -24.07 -12.58 -9.25
#